data_AF-A0A8C8URJ1-F1
#
_entry.id   AF-A0A8C8URJ1-F1
#
_cell.length_a   1.000
_cell.length_b   1.000
_cell.length_c   1.000
_cell.angle_alpha   90.00
_cell.angle_beta   90.00
_cell.angle_gamma   90.00
#
_symmetry.space_group_name_H-M   'P 1'
#
loop_
_entity.id
_entity.type
_entity.pdbx_description
1 polymer ?
#
loop_
_entity_poly.entity_id
_entity_poly.type
_entity_poly.pdbx_seq_one_letter_code
_entity_poly.pdbx_strand_id
1 'polypeptide(L)'
;MDTDIMAEAAGRKVRQPLGRPQTSEELAFYARTHIFLTICALLLCPPFGLLGLLFAHKTKEANQYSDWEDAYLNSTRTIWMDVLGILVGLGIIYYYVLFM
;
A
#
# COMPACT_ATOMS: atom_id res chain seq x y z
N MET A 1 30.08 -16.76 5.25
CA MET A 1 28.90 -17.35 5.90
C MET A 1 27.71 -16.64 5.32
N ASP A 2 27.21 -17.19 4.22
CA ASP A 2 26.25 -16.53 3.33
C ASP A 2 24.96 -16.18 4.06
N THR A 3 24.66 -14.88 4.07
CA THR A 3 23.41 -14.30 4.58
C THR A 3 22.17 -14.90 3.93
N ASP A 4 22.35 -15.46 2.74
CA ASP A 4 21.29 -16.04 1.93
C ASP A 4 20.83 -17.41 2.48
N ILE A 5 21.75 -18.19 3.06
CA ILE A 5 21.43 -19.48 3.71
C ILE A 5 20.63 -19.28 5.00
N MET A 6 20.85 -18.17 5.72
CA MET A 6 20.07 -17.82 6.92
C MET A 6 18.69 -17.24 6.58
N ALA A 7 18.53 -16.61 5.41
CA ALA A 7 17.24 -16.11 4.93
C ALA A 7 16.31 -17.25 4.49
N GLU A 8 16.88 -18.28 3.85
CA GLU A 8 16.17 -19.49 3.44
C GLU A 8 15.68 -20.30 4.66
N ALA A 9 16.50 -20.41 5.72
CA ALA A 9 16.12 -21.04 6.99
C ALA A 9 15.01 -20.30 7.76
N ALA A 10 14.76 -19.02 7.44
CA ALA A 10 13.74 -18.18 8.08
C ALA A 10 12.43 -18.06 7.25
N GLY A 11 12.30 -18.78 6.13
CA GLY A 11 11.12 -18.70 5.26
C GLY A 11 10.95 -17.33 4.59
N ARG A 12 11.97 -16.46 4.61
CA ARG A 12 11.91 -15.18 3.90
C ARG A 12 12.20 -15.46 2.42
N LYS A 13 11.17 -15.40 1.57
CA LYS A 13 11.35 -15.30 0.12
C LYS A 13 12.39 -14.22 -0.16
N VAL A 14 13.54 -14.61 -0.71
CA VAL A 14 14.58 -13.67 -1.15
C VAL A 14 13.98 -12.89 -2.32
N ARG A 15 13.61 -11.63 -2.07
CA ARG A 15 12.91 -10.77 -3.04
C ARG A 15 13.93 -10.21 -4.02
N GLN A 16 13.92 -10.67 -5.26
CA GLN A 16 14.68 -10.05 -6.35
C GLN A 16 13.71 -9.44 -7.36
N PRO A 17 13.94 -8.19 -7.81
CA PRO A 17 13.08 -7.56 -8.79
C PRO A 17 13.10 -8.42 -10.06
N LEU A 18 11.96 -8.59 -10.71
CA LEU A 18 11.96 -9.26 -12.00
C LEU A 18 12.78 -8.39 -12.95
N GLY A 19 14.03 -8.78 -13.22
CA GLY A 19 14.90 -8.15 -14.22
C GLY A 19 14.40 -8.33 -15.66
N ARG A 20 13.12 -8.70 -15.81
CA ARG A 20 12.37 -8.90 -17.05
C ARG A 20 10.98 -8.26 -16.91
N PRO A 21 10.32 -7.91 -18.02
CA PRO A 21 8.90 -7.58 -18.00
C PRO A 21 8.07 -8.70 -17.37
N GLN A 22 7.00 -8.33 -16.66
CA GLN A 22 6.04 -9.29 -16.10
C GLN A 22 5.26 -10.00 -17.22
N THR A 23 4.95 -11.28 -17.01
CA THR A 23 4.09 -12.04 -17.94
C THR A 23 2.63 -11.62 -17.81
N SER A 24 1.82 -11.95 -18.81
CA SER A 24 0.37 -11.70 -18.77
C SER A 24 -0.32 -12.40 -17.58
N GLU A 25 0.19 -13.56 -17.15
CA GLU A 25 -0.31 -14.28 -15.98
C GLU A 25 0.05 -13.56 -14.68
N GLU A 26 1.27 -13.06 -14.54
CA GLU A 26 1.71 -12.28 -13.37
C GLU A 26 0.92 -10.96 -13.23
N LEU A 27 0.66 -10.31 -14.36
CA LEU A 27 -0.13 -9.07 -14.41
C LEU A 27 -1.61 -9.28 -14.06
N ALA A 28 -2.14 -10.50 -14.21
CA ALA A 28 -3.52 -10.81 -13.81
C ALA A 28 -3.73 -10.67 -12.28
N PHE A 29 -2.65 -10.77 -11.49
CA PHE A 29 -2.66 -10.62 -10.04
C PHE A 29 -2.14 -9.26 -9.56
N TYR A 30 -2.07 -8.27 -10.46
CA TYR A 30 -1.57 -6.94 -10.13
C TYR A 30 -2.50 -6.22 -9.14
N ALA A 31 -1.97 -5.81 -7.98
CA ALA A 31 -2.74 -5.06 -7.00
C ALA A 31 -2.76 -3.56 -7.33
N ARG A 32 -3.93 -2.92 -7.31
CA ARG A 32 -4.07 -1.48 -7.56
C ARG A 32 -3.41 -0.66 -6.45
N THR A 33 -2.66 0.37 -6.84
CA THR A 33 -2.15 1.44 -5.96
C THR A 33 -3.18 2.58 -5.94
N HIS A 34 -3.85 2.79 -4.80
CA HIS A 34 -5.01 3.68 -4.65
C HIS A 34 -4.66 5.18 -4.58
N ILE A 35 -3.72 5.65 -5.43
CA ILE A 35 -3.08 6.97 -5.30
C ILE A 35 -4.06 8.14 -5.21
N PHE A 36 -5.12 8.17 -6.03
CA PHE A 36 -6.11 9.26 -5.95
C PHE A 36 -6.84 9.28 -4.61
N LEU A 37 -7.18 8.12 -4.08
CA LEU A 37 -7.82 8.01 -2.76
C LEU A 37 -6.86 8.46 -1.66
N THR A 38 -5.60 8.07 -1.76
CA THR A 38 -4.53 8.50 -0.83
C THR A 38 -4.31 10.01 -0.87
N ILE A 39 -4.36 10.65 -2.04
CA ILE A 39 -4.29 12.12 -2.16
C ILE A 39 -5.48 12.76 -1.43
N CYS A 40 -6.70 12.25 -1.61
CA CYS A 40 -7.87 12.75 -0.87
C CYS A 40 -7.69 12.59 0.65
N ALA A 41 -7.20 11.43 1.10
CA ALA A 41 -6.92 11.18 2.52
C ALA A 41 -5.83 12.11 3.07
N LEU A 42 -4.78 12.40 2.29
CA LEU A 42 -3.73 13.36 2.66
C LEU A 42 -4.27 14.77 2.85
N LEU A 43 -5.20 15.20 1.99
CA LEU A 43 -5.82 16.53 2.09
C LEU A 43 -6.76 16.64 3.30
N LEU A 44 -7.56 15.60 3.56
CA LEU A 44 -8.58 15.62 4.61
C LEU A 44 -8.02 15.27 6.00
N CYS A 45 -7.05 14.36 6.07
CA CYS A 45 -6.40 13.95 7.31
C CYS A 45 -4.95 13.52 7.03
N PRO A 46 -4.00 14.48 6.99
CA PRO A 46 -2.61 14.23 6.58
C PRO A 46 -1.93 13.04 7.26
N PRO A 47 -2.09 12.80 8.58
CA PRO A 47 -1.45 11.65 9.23
C PRO A 47 -1.87 10.30 8.65
N PHE A 48 -3.17 10.10 8.37
CA PHE A 48 -3.68 8.86 7.79
C PHE A 48 -3.31 8.71 6.32
N GLY A 49 -3.38 9.81 5.56
CA GLY A 49 -2.95 9.81 4.15
C GLY A 49 -1.46 9.48 3.98
N LEU A 50 -0.59 9.90 4.90
CA LEU A 50 0.84 9.54 4.87
C LEU A 50 1.05 8.03 5.08
N LEU A 51 0.31 7.42 6.01
CA LEU A 51 0.32 5.97 6.19
C LEU A 51 -0.20 5.23 4.96
N GLY A 52 -1.29 5.73 4.36
CA GLY A 52 -1.82 5.22 3.09
C GLY A 52 -0.79 5.26 1.97
N LEU A 53 -0.04 6.36 1.86
CA LEU A 53 1.02 6.55 0.86
C LEU A 53 2.17 5.57 1.04
N LEU A 54 2.60 5.32 2.29
CA LEU A 54 3.63 4.32 2.59
C LEU A 54 3.20 2.91 2.15
N PHE A 55 1.96 2.52 2.43
CA PHE A 55 1.43 1.23 1.99
C PHE A 55 1.22 1.16 0.47
N ALA A 56 0.85 2.28 -0.17
CA ALA A 56 0.74 2.35 -1.62
C ALA A 56 2.10 2.17 -2.29
N HIS A 57 3.16 2.73 -1.70
CA HIS A 57 4.53 2.51 -2.16
C HIS A 57 4.93 1.04 -2.00
N LYS A 58 4.65 0.42 -0.85
CA LYS A 58 4.93 -1.01 -0.63
C LYS A 58 4.15 -1.92 -1.57
N THR A 59 2.93 -1.54 -1.95
CA THR A 59 2.13 -2.24 -2.95
C THR A 59 2.82 -2.18 -4.32
N LYS A 60 3.30 -0.99 -4.72
CA LYS A 60 4.04 -0.81 -5.98
C LYS A 60 5.31 -1.66 -6.00
N GLU A 61 6.06 -1.67 -4.90
CA GLU A 61 7.24 -2.52 -4.75
C GLU A 61 6.86 -3.99 -4.88
N ALA A 62 5.91 -4.49 -4.10
CA ALA A 62 5.47 -5.89 -4.16
C ALA A 62 5.01 -6.33 -5.56
N ASN A 63 4.30 -5.45 -6.29
CA ASN A 63 3.92 -5.70 -7.68
C ASN A 63 5.14 -5.89 -8.60
N GLN A 64 6.25 -5.18 -8.40
CA GLN A 64 7.48 -5.34 -9.20
C GLN A 64 8.20 -6.66 -8.94
N TYR A 65 7.92 -7.31 -7.81
CA TYR A 65 8.43 -8.63 -7.44
C TYR A 65 7.48 -9.77 -7.84
N SER A 66 6.36 -9.46 -8.50
CA SER A 66 5.23 -10.40 -8.72
C SER A 66 4.76 -11.09 -7.43
N ASP A 67 4.93 -10.41 -6.28
CA ASP A 67 4.54 -10.91 -4.97
C ASP A 67 3.12 -10.45 -4.65
N TRP A 68 2.16 -11.13 -5.27
CA TRP A 68 0.76 -10.75 -5.25
C TRP A 68 0.16 -10.78 -3.84
N GLU A 69 0.55 -11.71 -2.97
CA GLU A 69 0.05 -11.80 -1.58
C GLU A 69 0.33 -10.50 -0.81
N ASP A 70 1.59 -10.06 -0.84
CA ASP A 70 2.02 -8.83 -0.19
C ASP A 70 1.46 -7.59 -0.88
N ALA A 71 1.32 -7.61 -2.20
CA ALA A 71 0.73 -6.52 -2.95
C ALA A 71 -0.74 -6.31 -2.55
N TYR A 72 -1.54 -7.38 -2.46
CA TYR A 72 -2.93 -7.30 -2.02
C TYR A 72 -3.07 -6.90 -0.55
N LEU A 73 -2.21 -7.42 0.33
CA LEU A 73 -2.22 -7.07 1.74
C LEU A 73 -1.93 -5.58 1.96
N ASN A 74 -0.89 -5.06 1.31
CA ASN A 74 -0.54 -3.64 1.40
C ASN A 74 -1.57 -2.75 0.70
N SER A 75 -2.12 -3.18 -0.44
CA SER A 75 -3.18 -2.46 -1.15
C SER A 75 -4.44 -2.33 -0.29
N THR A 76 -4.83 -3.42 0.39
CA THR A 76 -5.95 -3.42 1.34
C THR A 76 -5.70 -2.49 2.53
N ARG A 77 -4.48 -2.48 3.08
CA ARG A 77 -4.08 -1.54 4.14
C ARG A 77 -4.16 -0.09 3.68
N THR A 78 -3.73 0.21 2.44
CA THR A 78 -3.90 1.56 1.86
C THR A 78 -5.37 1.96 1.85
N ILE A 79 -6.27 1.11 1.33
CA ILE A 79 -7.71 1.43 1.28
C ILE A 79 -8.23 1.72 2.69
N TRP A 80 -7.92 0.87 3.68
CA TRP A 80 -8.40 1.06 5.05
C TRP A 80 -7.91 2.38 5.65
N MET A 81 -6.62 2.70 5.49
CA MET A 81 -6.04 3.95 6.01
C MET A 81 -6.64 5.16 5.32
N ASP A 82 -6.81 5.10 4.00
CA ASP A 82 -7.36 6.21 3.22
C ASP A 82 -8.84 6.46 3.57
N VAL A 83 -9.67 5.41 3.62
CA VAL A 83 -11.08 5.54 3.98
C VAL A 83 -11.25 6.05 5.41
N LEU A 84 -10.49 5.52 6.38
CA LEU A 84 -10.53 6.01 7.75
C LEU A 84 -10.10 7.48 7.84
N GLY A 85 -9.01 7.85 7.16
CA GLY A 85 -8.53 9.23 7.12
C GLY A 85 -9.56 10.19 6.52
N ILE A 86 -10.20 9.81 5.42
CA ILE A 86 -11.26 10.60 4.77
C ILE A 86 -12.45 10.78 5.70
N LEU A 87 -12.94 9.70 6.34
CA LEU A 87 -14.09 9.78 7.25
C LEU A 87 -13.79 10.66 8.47
N VAL A 88 -12.60 10.53 9.06
CA VAL A 88 -12.18 11.38 10.18
C VAL A 88 -12.08 12.84 9.74
N GLY A 89 -11.44 13.12 8.61
CA GLY A 89 -11.30 14.48 8.09
C GLY A 89 -12.65 15.14 7.78
N LEU A 90 -13.56 14.41 7.13
CA LEU A 90 -14.93 14.89 6.89
C LEU A 90 -15.70 15.10 8.19
N GLY A 91 -15.57 14.21 9.17
CA GLY A 91 -16.19 14.36 10.49
C GLY A 91 -15.72 15.62 11.22
N ILE A 92 -14.42 15.92 11.15
CA ILE A 92 -13.85 17.15 11.72
C ILE A 92 -14.41 18.38 10.99
N ILE A 93 -14.38 18.40 9.66
CA ILE A 93 -14.93 19.52 8.87
C ILE A 93 -16.41 19.74 9.19
N TYR A 94 -17.20 18.68 9.21
CA TYR A 94 -18.62 18.74 9.54
C TYR A 94 -18.87 19.33 10.93
N TYR A 95 -18.11 18.89 11.94
CA TYR A 95 -18.21 19.45 13.30
C TYR A 95 -17.89 20.95 13.32
N TYR A 96 -16.81 21.38 12.67
CA TYR A 96 -16.45 22.79 12.61
C TYR A 96 -17.54 23.62 11.93
N VAL A 97 -18.06 23.18 10.78
CA VAL A 97 -19.11 23.92 10.05
C VAL A 97 -20.41 24.02 10.87
N LEU A 98 -20.73 23.01 11.68
CA LEU A 98 -21.99 22.97 12.42
C LEU A 98 -21.94 23.74 13.76
N PHE A 99 -20.77 23.78 14.42
CA PHE A 99 -20.67 24.24 15.81
C PHE A 99 -19.70 25.40 16.05
N MET A 100 -18.90 25.81 15.06
CA MET A 100 -18.03 26.99 15.11
C MET A 100 -18.49 28.04 14.10
#